data_AF-A0A8H3WDQ4-F1
#
_entry.id   AF-A0A8H3WDQ4-F1
#
_cell.length_a   1.000
_cell.length_b   1.000
_cell.length_c   1.000
_cell.angle_alpha   90.00
_cell.angle_beta   90.00
_cell.angle_gamma   90.00
#
_symmetry.space_group_name_H-M   'P 1'
#
loop_
_entity.id
_entity.type
_entity.pdbx_description
1 polymer ?
#
loop_
_entity_poly.entity_id
_entity_poly.type
_entity_poly.pdbx_seq_one_letter_code
_entity_poly.pdbx_strand_id
1 'polypeptide(L)'
;MLSVEELKVVREFLGRSYDLDKLDQRLDWQSEAQRLDERLTNWREEFVAAVFQLINYEKGHLPRGEMESFFTLTNCILNEAIIVLLQQMAPMPKGIETTFEHWAFATTRCTYACENLTATVRRIGADQLERESPYLISPLFVAARFYIVYSKALDADVPANLHTLAFILHACGKRWPLAQLYETIIRTAVAEHRSPISECVLPVEFYDFRYTTLEITELLQSAGTKLA
;
A
#
# COMPACT_ATOMS: atom_id res chain seq x y z
N MET A 1 -0.41 20.94 4.67
CA MET A 1 0.77 20.29 4.07
C MET A 1 1.64 19.67 5.17
N LEU A 2 1.05 18.85 6.07
CA LEU A 2 1.73 18.28 7.24
C LEU A 2 2.12 16.81 7.02
N SER A 3 1.39 16.08 6.17
CA SER A 3 1.71 14.68 5.85
C SER A 3 2.99 14.53 5.03
N VAL A 4 3.35 15.52 4.21
CA VAL A 4 4.55 15.48 3.35
C VAL A 4 5.84 15.38 4.17
N GLU A 5 5.91 16.06 5.31
CA GLU A 5 7.09 15.97 6.19
C GLU A 5 7.23 14.57 6.80
N GLU A 6 6.12 13.96 7.20
CA GLU A 6 6.14 12.59 7.72
C GLU A 6 6.58 11.58 6.66
N LEU A 7 6.08 11.72 5.43
CA LEU A 7 6.48 10.86 4.30
C LEU A 7 7.94 11.07 3.90
N LYS A 8 8.47 12.29 4.05
CA LYS A 8 9.87 12.58 3.78
C LYS A 8 10.79 11.78 4.72
N VAL A 9 10.47 11.72 6.01
CA VAL A 9 11.24 10.93 6.98
C VAL A 9 11.20 9.44 6.64
N VAL A 10 10.03 8.91 6.26
CA VAL A 10 9.90 7.52 5.81
C VAL A 10 10.75 7.26 4.57
N ARG A 11 10.68 8.16 3.57
CA ARG A 11 11.49 8.05 2.35
C ARG A 11 12.99 8.08 2.64
N GLU A 12 13.44 8.98 3.52
CA GLU A 12 14.84 9.08 3.92
C GLU A 12 15.33 7.82 4.64
N PHE A 13 14.48 7.20 5.47
CA PHE A 13 14.78 5.92 6.09
C PHE A 13 14.89 4.79 5.05
N LEU A 14 13.92 4.68 4.15
CA LEU A 14 13.91 3.66 3.09
C LEU A 14 15.07 3.80 2.09
N GLY A 15 15.63 5.00 1.95
CA GLY A 15 16.82 5.24 1.11
C GLY A 15 18.14 4.78 1.74
N ARG A 16 18.14 4.31 3.00
CA ARG A 16 19.35 3.81 3.67
C ARG A 16 19.57 2.33 3.34
N SER A 17 20.83 1.96 3.14
CA SER A 17 21.21 0.56 2.93
C SER A 17 21.40 -0.14 4.28
N TYR A 18 20.54 -1.10 4.59
CA TYR A 18 20.71 -2.03 5.70
C TYR A 18 20.92 -3.45 5.17
N ASP A 19 21.87 -4.16 5.74
CA ASP A 19 22.11 -5.57 5.49
C ASP A 19 21.26 -6.39 6.47
N LEU A 20 20.04 -6.75 6.06
CA LEU A 20 19.07 -7.45 6.92
C LEU A 20 19.49 -8.88 7.28
N ASP A 21 20.53 -9.43 6.65
CA ASP A 21 21.09 -10.74 7.01
C ASP A 21 21.93 -10.67 8.28
N LYS A 22 22.51 -9.50 8.56
CA LYS A 22 23.23 -9.22 9.79
C LYS A 22 22.27 -8.90 10.92
N LEU A 23 22.35 -9.69 12.00
CA LEU A 23 21.43 -9.59 13.13
C LEU A 23 21.42 -8.19 13.78
N ASP A 24 22.59 -7.58 13.97
CA ASP A 24 22.76 -6.24 14.53
C ASP A 24 22.05 -5.19 13.66
N GLN A 25 22.35 -5.16 12.35
CA GLN A 25 21.72 -4.22 11.43
C GLN A 25 20.22 -4.44 11.30
N ARG A 26 19.76 -5.71 11.33
CA ARG A 26 18.34 -6.04 11.31
C ARG A 26 17.61 -5.55 12.56
N LEU A 27 18.20 -5.71 13.75
CA LEU A 27 17.61 -5.24 15.00
C LEU A 27 17.55 -3.71 15.05
N ASP A 28 18.60 -3.03 14.56
CA ASP A 28 18.62 -1.57 14.44
C ASP A 28 17.53 -1.09 13.46
N TRP A 29 17.44 -1.73 12.29
CA TRP A 29 16.39 -1.44 11.31
C TRP A 29 14.98 -1.63 11.91
N GLN A 30 14.73 -2.73 12.62
CA GLN A 30 13.44 -3.00 13.27
C GLN A 30 13.09 -1.95 14.31
N SER A 31 14.07 -1.56 15.15
CA SER A 31 13.91 -0.53 16.17
C SER A 31 13.59 0.83 15.56
N GLU A 32 14.31 1.24 14.52
CA GLU A 32 14.03 2.49 13.80
C GLU A 32 12.68 2.46 13.07
N ALA A 33 12.37 1.37 12.38
CA ALA A 33 11.08 1.20 11.68
C ALA A 33 9.89 1.24 12.67
N GLN A 34 10.03 0.64 13.85
CA GLN A 34 9.01 0.71 14.89
C GLN A 34 8.79 2.15 15.39
N ARG A 35 9.87 2.92 15.63
CA ARG A 35 9.75 4.34 16.03
C ARG A 35 9.07 5.17 14.96
N LEU A 36 9.32 4.88 13.68
CA LEU A 36 8.63 5.55 12.58
C LEU A 36 7.15 5.19 12.52
N ASP A 37 6.78 3.93 12.72
CA ASP A 37 5.38 3.51 12.82
C ASP A 37 4.64 4.18 14.00
N GLU A 38 5.29 4.28 15.16
CA GLU A 38 4.78 5.00 16.33
C GLU A 38 4.58 6.50 16.03
N ARG A 39 5.58 7.13 15.40
CA ARG A 39 5.50 8.53 14.96
C ARG A 39 4.34 8.78 14.00
N LEU A 40 4.18 7.93 12.98
CA LEU A 40 3.08 8.03 12.01
C LEU A 40 1.72 7.82 12.69
N THR A 41 1.66 6.92 13.68
CA THR A 41 0.44 6.67 14.45
C THR A 41 0.07 7.89 15.30
N ASN A 42 1.01 8.47 16.03
CA ASN A 42 0.79 9.69 16.82
C ASN A 42 0.37 10.87 15.94
N TRP A 43 1.07 11.08 14.81
CA TRP A 43 0.73 12.13 13.87
C TRP A 43 -0.70 11.99 13.34
N ARG A 44 -1.12 10.75 13.03
CA ARG A 44 -2.50 10.47 12.59
C ARG A 44 -3.53 10.83 13.67
N GLU A 45 -3.25 10.54 14.93
CA GLU A 45 -4.12 10.91 16.05
C GLU A 45 -4.24 12.43 16.21
N GLU A 46 -3.12 13.14 16.16
CA GLU A 46 -3.08 14.61 16.17
C GLU A 46 -3.84 15.22 14.99
N PHE A 47 -3.66 14.65 13.80
CA PHE A 47 -4.37 15.06 12.60
C PHE A 47 -5.88 14.89 12.77
N VAL A 48 -6.34 13.72 13.21
CA VAL A 48 -7.76 13.46 13.47
C VAL A 48 -8.32 14.43 14.51
N ALA A 49 -7.59 14.69 15.59
CA ALA A 49 -8.00 15.66 16.61
C ALA A 49 -8.13 17.09 16.05
N ALA A 50 -7.15 17.55 15.27
CA ALA A 50 -7.17 18.85 14.62
C ALA A 50 -8.34 18.98 13.64
N VAL A 51 -8.63 17.91 12.90
CA VAL A 51 -9.77 17.83 11.99
C VAL A 51 -11.10 17.94 12.74
N PHE A 52 -11.28 17.21 13.82
CA PHE A 52 -12.50 17.32 14.63
C PHE A 52 -12.69 18.73 15.19
N GLN A 53 -11.61 19.39 15.63
CA GLN A 53 -11.67 20.77 16.07
C GLN A 53 -12.07 21.71 14.94
N LEU A 54 -11.51 21.54 13.74
CA LEU A 54 -11.86 22.33 12.56
C LEU A 54 -13.34 22.17 12.20
N ILE A 55 -13.84 20.93 12.11
CA ILE A 55 -15.26 20.64 11.82
C ILE A 55 -16.20 21.31 12.83
N ASN A 56 -15.82 21.27 14.12
CA ASN A 56 -16.62 21.88 15.18
C ASN A 56 -16.56 23.41 15.17
N TYR A 57 -15.43 23.98 14.72
CA TYR A 57 -15.21 25.42 14.62
C TYR A 57 -15.90 26.02 13.38
N GLU A 58 -15.80 25.36 12.23
CA GLU A 58 -16.25 25.83 10.93
C GLU A 58 -17.74 25.60 10.65
N LYS A 59 -18.61 25.65 11.67
CA LYS A 59 -20.08 25.51 11.49
C LYS A 59 -20.58 26.38 10.32
N GLY A 60 -20.69 25.79 9.12
CA GLY A 60 -21.32 26.35 7.93
C GLY A 60 -20.46 26.82 6.73
N HIS A 61 -19.11 26.75 6.72
CA HIS A 61 -18.33 27.49 5.69
C HIS A 61 -17.51 26.68 4.66
N LEU A 62 -17.27 25.38 4.85
CA LEU A 62 -16.62 24.52 3.84
C LEU A 62 -17.62 23.48 3.30
N PRO A 63 -17.67 23.21 1.98
CA PRO A 63 -18.49 22.13 1.43
C PRO A 63 -17.97 20.80 1.97
N ARG A 64 -18.81 20.14 2.78
CA ARG A 64 -18.51 18.90 3.51
C ARG A 64 -17.77 17.83 2.69
N GLY A 65 -18.05 17.73 1.38
CA GLY A 65 -17.44 16.74 0.48
C GLY A 65 -15.96 16.93 0.16
N GLU A 66 -15.47 18.17 0.02
CA GLU A 66 -14.03 18.42 -0.28
C GLU A 66 -13.13 18.02 0.89
N MET A 67 -13.62 18.32 2.09
CA MET A 67 -12.96 18.00 3.35
C MET A 67 -12.91 16.46 3.57
N GLU A 68 -13.98 15.75 3.24
CA GLU A 68 -14.05 14.27 3.31
C GLU A 68 -13.06 13.59 2.35
N SER A 69 -12.88 14.11 1.12
CA SER A 69 -11.89 13.58 0.16
C SER A 69 -10.44 13.79 0.66
N PHE A 70 -10.13 14.97 1.22
CA PHE A 70 -8.80 15.23 1.78
C PHE A 70 -8.45 14.30 2.95
N PHE A 71 -9.39 14.01 3.84
CA PHE A 71 -9.18 13.06 4.95
C PHE A 71 -9.02 11.64 4.45
N THR A 72 -9.81 11.26 3.46
CA THR A 72 -9.73 9.94 2.83
C THR A 72 -8.36 9.73 2.20
N LEU A 73 -7.92 10.68 1.38
CA LEU A 73 -6.60 10.63 0.75
C LEU A 73 -5.47 10.60 1.79
N THR A 74 -5.51 11.47 2.80
CA THR A 74 -4.50 11.51 3.87
C THR A 74 -4.39 10.15 4.59
N ASN A 75 -5.52 9.54 4.94
CA ASN A 75 -5.53 8.22 5.57
C ASN A 75 -4.96 7.14 4.64
N CYS A 76 -5.30 7.17 3.36
CA CYS A 76 -4.78 6.18 2.39
C CYS A 76 -3.26 6.28 2.25
N ILE A 77 -2.73 7.50 2.13
CA ILE A 77 -1.29 7.76 2.01
C ILE A 77 -0.53 7.32 3.28
N LEU A 78 -1.09 7.55 4.47
CA LEU A 78 -0.46 7.07 5.71
C LEU A 78 -0.44 5.54 5.78
N ASN A 79 -1.52 4.87 5.39
CA ASN A 79 -1.55 3.41 5.37
C ASN A 79 -0.58 2.86 4.32
N GLU A 80 -0.47 3.49 3.15
CA GLU A 80 0.56 3.17 2.14
C GLU A 80 1.97 3.28 2.75
N ALA A 81 2.26 4.37 3.46
CA ALA A 81 3.57 4.57 4.09
C ALA A 81 3.92 3.45 5.08
N ILE A 82 2.96 3.01 5.90
CA ILE A 82 3.14 1.87 6.83
C ILE A 82 3.43 0.58 6.06
N ILE A 83 2.68 0.31 4.98
CA ILE A 83 2.87 -0.90 4.18
C ILE A 83 4.26 -0.89 3.55
N VAL A 84 4.64 0.19 2.87
CA VAL A 84 5.94 0.30 2.20
C VAL A 84 7.09 0.24 3.22
N LEU A 85 6.93 0.84 4.40
CA LEU A 85 7.92 0.81 5.47
C LEU A 85 8.22 -0.62 5.96
N LEU A 86 7.19 -1.46 6.08
CA LEU A 86 7.26 -2.71 6.83
C LEU A 86 7.17 -3.99 5.96
N GLN A 87 6.66 -3.90 4.72
CA GLN A 87 6.35 -5.08 3.90
C GLN A 87 7.53 -6.01 3.64
N GLN A 88 8.77 -5.51 3.57
CA GLN A 88 9.95 -6.34 3.30
C GLN A 88 10.24 -7.37 4.40
N MET A 89 9.69 -7.15 5.61
CA MET A 89 9.80 -8.08 6.74
C MET A 89 8.58 -9.01 6.88
N ALA A 90 7.62 -8.95 5.95
CA ALA A 90 6.50 -9.87 5.89
C ALA A 90 6.89 -11.17 5.14
N PRO A 91 6.18 -12.29 5.38
CA PRO A 91 6.36 -13.52 4.62
C PRO A 91 6.28 -13.32 3.11
N MET A 92 7.25 -13.89 2.39
CA MET A 92 7.27 -13.93 0.93
C MET A 92 6.99 -15.35 0.41
N PRO A 93 6.46 -15.50 -0.82
CA PRO A 93 6.11 -16.81 -1.34
C PRO A 93 7.31 -17.68 -1.70
N LYS A 94 7.08 -18.99 -1.73
CA LYS A 94 8.08 -19.96 -2.21
C LYS A 94 8.55 -19.58 -3.61
N GLY A 95 9.87 -19.55 -3.80
CA GLY A 95 10.51 -19.06 -5.01
C GLY A 95 11.17 -17.69 -4.84
N ILE A 96 10.88 -16.98 -3.74
CA ILE A 96 11.63 -15.79 -3.31
C ILE A 96 12.57 -16.18 -2.18
N GLU A 97 13.87 -15.96 -2.37
CA GLU A 97 14.86 -16.22 -1.33
C GLU A 97 14.81 -15.16 -0.23
N THR A 98 14.54 -15.62 1.00
CA THR A 98 14.59 -14.82 2.24
C THR A 98 15.58 -15.48 3.21
N THR A 99 16.60 -14.74 3.58
CA THR A 99 17.73 -15.18 4.43
C THR A 99 17.57 -14.77 5.89
N PHE A 100 16.58 -13.93 6.20
CA PHE A 100 16.25 -13.47 7.54
C PHE A 100 14.84 -13.89 7.96
N GLU A 101 14.60 -13.94 9.27
CA GLU A 101 13.30 -14.27 9.83
C GLU A 101 12.29 -13.13 9.62
N HIS A 102 11.07 -13.50 9.25
CA HIS A 102 9.95 -12.58 9.16
C HIS A 102 9.63 -11.96 10.52
N TRP A 103 9.09 -10.74 10.49
CA TRP A 103 8.73 -10.00 11.69
C TRP A 103 7.21 -9.93 11.84
N ALA A 104 6.68 -10.59 12.88
CA ALA A 104 5.24 -10.67 13.13
C ALA A 104 4.59 -9.27 13.32
N PHE A 105 5.32 -8.33 13.93
CA PHE A 105 4.86 -6.95 14.07
C PHE A 105 4.63 -6.29 12.71
N ALA A 106 5.61 -6.33 11.80
CA ALA A 106 5.49 -5.80 10.44
C ALA A 106 4.27 -6.39 9.72
N THR A 107 4.11 -7.71 9.80
CA THR A 107 2.99 -8.42 9.17
C THR A 107 1.63 -7.94 9.69
N THR A 108 1.51 -7.80 11.02
CA THR A 108 0.28 -7.33 11.67
C THR A 108 -0.03 -5.89 11.28
N ARG A 109 0.98 -5.02 11.28
CA ARG A 109 0.84 -3.61 10.93
C ARG A 109 0.47 -3.40 9.46
N CYS A 110 1.11 -4.11 8.53
CA CYS A 110 0.74 -4.05 7.12
C CYS A 110 -0.68 -4.56 6.85
N THR A 111 -1.08 -5.66 7.49
CA THR A 111 -2.44 -6.21 7.36
C THR A 111 -3.47 -5.21 7.87
N TYR A 112 -3.26 -4.64 9.07
CA TYR A 112 -4.12 -3.60 9.63
C TYR A 112 -4.17 -2.35 8.72
N ALA A 113 -3.04 -1.92 8.16
CA ALA A 113 -3.00 -0.79 7.23
C ALA A 113 -3.82 -1.07 5.96
N CYS A 114 -3.73 -2.27 5.39
CA CYS A 114 -4.53 -2.68 4.24
C CYS A 114 -6.03 -2.71 4.56
N GLU A 115 -6.41 -3.21 5.74
CA GLU A 115 -7.80 -3.25 6.20
C GLU A 115 -8.38 -1.85 6.39
N ASN A 116 -7.65 -0.95 7.05
CA ASN A 116 -8.08 0.43 7.25
C ASN A 116 -8.17 1.20 5.94
N LEU A 117 -7.19 1.03 5.05
CA LEU A 117 -7.23 1.63 3.72
C LEU A 117 -8.48 1.16 2.98
N THR A 118 -8.72 -0.16 2.92
CA THR A 118 -9.91 -0.72 2.26
C THR A 118 -11.21 -0.20 2.88
N ALA A 119 -11.30 -0.18 4.22
CA ALA A 119 -12.48 0.32 4.92
C ALA A 119 -12.74 1.82 4.68
N THR A 120 -11.67 2.60 4.48
CA THR A 120 -11.76 4.03 4.16
C THR A 120 -12.29 4.22 2.74
N VAL A 121 -11.68 3.57 1.75
CA VAL A 121 -12.05 3.78 0.33
C VAL A 121 -13.41 3.19 -0.02
N ARG A 122 -13.90 2.20 0.73
CA ARG A 122 -15.28 1.66 0.60
C ARG A 122 -16.37 2.70 0.82
N ARG A 123 -16.07 3.78 1.53
CA ARG A 123 -17.03 4.84 1.85
C ARG A 123 -17.17 5.87 0.74
N ILE A 124 -16.29 5.84 -0.25
CA ILE A 124 -16.34 6.76 -1.39
C ILE A 124 -17.47 6.33 -2.32
N GLY A 125 -18.33 7.27 -2.71
CA GLY A 125 -19.43 7.01 -3.65
C GLY A 125 -18.89 6.57 -5.02
N ALA A 126 -19.58 5.64 -5.69
CA ALA A 126 -19.15 5.15 -7.01
C ALA A 126 -19.08 6.28 -8.06
N ASP A 127 -19.94 7.28 -7.94
CA ASP A 127 -19.97 8.51 -8.74
C ASP A 127 -18.78 9.46 -8.46
N GLN A 128 -18.18 9.35 -7.28
CA GLN A 128 -17.03 10.14 -6.84
C GLN A 128 -15.71 9.50 -7.24
N LEU A 129 -15.63 8.16 -7.31
CA LEU A 129 -14.40 7.42 -7.65
C LEU A 129 -13.75 7.85 -8.97
N GLU A 130 -14.53 8.17 -10.00
CA GLU A 130 -14.01 8.68 -11.28
C GLU A 130 -13.40 10.09 -11.18
N ARG A 131 -13.77 10.83 -10.13
CA ARG A 131 -13.33 12.21 -9.85
C ARG A 131 -12.25 12.28 -8.78
N GLU A 132 -12.00 11.17 -8.07
CA GLU A 132 -11.01 11.10 -7.03
C GLU A 132 -9.59 11.41 -7.54
N SER A 133 -8.78 11.83 -6.60
CA SER A 133 -7.39 12.21 -6.85
C SER A 133 -6.59 11.04 -7.41
N PRO A 134 -5.74 11.25 -8.44
CA PRO A 134 -4.83 10.21 -8.93
C PRO A 134 -3.85 9.74 -7.84
N TYR A 135 -3.64 10.53 -6.78
CA TYR A 135 -2.85 10.13 -5.62
C TYR A 135 -3.46 8.97 -4.82
N LEU A 136 -4.73 8.61 -5.04
CA LEU A 136 -5.36 7.44 -4.43
C LEU A 136 -4.89 6.12 -5.09
N ILE A 137 -4.37 6.18 -6.31
CA ILE A 137 -4.05 4.99 -7.13
C ILE A 137 -2.92 4.15 -6.52
N SER A 138 -1.84 4.81 -6.08
CA SER A 138 -0.69 4.12 -5.48
C SER A 138 -1.04 3.39 -4.18
N PRO A 139 -1.72 4.03 -3.19
CA PRO A 139 -2.18 3.34 -1.99
C PRO A 139 -3.02 2.08 -2.28
N LEU A 140 -3.95 2.16 -3.25
CA LEU A 140 -4.79 1.03 -3.64
C LEU A 140 -3.97 -0.13 -4.19
N PHE A 141 -3.01 0.16 -5.06
CA PHE A 141 -2.14 -0.85 -5.65
C PHE A 141 -1.20 -1.48 -4.62
N VAL A 142 -0.58 -0.68 -3.74
CA VAL A 142 0.30 -1.18 -2.66
C VAL A 142 -0.45 -2.13 -1.73
N ALA A 143 -1.66 -1.76 -1.29
CA ALA A 143 -2.47 -2.64 -0.45
C ALA A 143 -2.93 -3.91 -1.17
N ALA A 144 -3.33 -3.79 -2.44
CA ALA A 144 -3.74 -4.95 -3.24
C ALA A 144 -2.59 -5.92 -3.47
N ARG A 145 -1.41 -5.41 -3.82
CA ARG A 145 -0.18 -6.19 -3.96
C ARG A 145 0.17 -6.91 -2.65
N PHE A 146 0.15 -6.19 -1.52
CA PHE A 146 0.42 -6.78 -0.22
C PHE A 146 -0.50 -7.97 0.05
N TYR A 147 -1.81 -7.82 -0.12
CA TYR A 147 -2.74 -8.92 0.09
C TYR A 147 -2.44 -10.15 -0.77
N ILE A 148 -2.11 -9.96 -2.05
CA ILE A 148 -1.83 -11.08 -2.96
C ILE A 148 -0.56 -11.81 -2.55
N VAL A 149 0.54 -11.06 -2.42
CA VAL A 149 1.86 -11.64 -2.12
C VAL A 149 1.83 -12.32 -0.75
N TYR A 150 1.25 -11.66 0.26
CA TYR A 150 1.14 -12.23 1.59
C TYR A 150 0.24 -13.48 1.62
N SER A 151 -0.91 -13.47 0.94
CA SER A 151 -1.78 -14.66 0.86
C SER A 151 -1.06 -15.82 0.17
N LYS A 152 -0.25 -15.53 -0.86
CA LYS A 152 0.50 -16.54 -1.60
C LYS A 152 1.63 -17.12 -0.74
N ALA A 153 2.26 -16.31 0.09
CA ALA A 153 3.25 -16.76 1.07
C ALA A 153 2.68 -17.73 2.11
N LEU A 154 1.42 -17.52 2.50
CA LEU A 154 0.72 -18.38 3.45
C LEU A 154 -0.02 -19.56 2.82
N ASP A 155 0.00 -19.68 1.49
CA ASP A 155 -0.88 -20.60 0.73
C ASP A 155 -2.37 -20.45 1.11
N ALA A 156 -2.77 -19.23 1.45
CA ALA A 156 -4.12 -18.86 1.86
C ALA A 156 -4.94 -18.33 0.67
N ASP A 157 -6.27 -18.29 0.80
CA ASP A 157 -7.12 -17.58 -0.16
C ASP A 157 -6.91 -16.07 -0.07
N VAL A 158 -7.02 -15.38 -1.21
CA VAL A 158 -7.00 -13.92 -1.22
C VAL A 158 -8.22 -13.36 -0.47
N PRO A 159 -8.05 -12.30 0.33
CA PRO A 159 -9.15 -11.74 1.11
C PRO A 159 -10.16 -11.03 0.22
N ALA A 160 -11.44 -11.04 0.61
CA ALA A 160 -12.52 -10.34 -0.10
C ALA A 160 -12.26 -8.82 -0.27
N ASN A 161 -11.47 -8.22 0.64
CA ASN A 161 -11.01 -6.84 0.53
C ASN A 161 -10.28 -6.55 -0.79
N LEU A 162 -9.56 -7.53 -1.35
CA LEU A 162 -8.85 -7.38 -2.61
C LEU A 162 -9.80 -7.08 -3.78
N HIS A 163 -10.98 -7.71 -3.82
CA HIS A 163 -11.98 -7.43 -4.86
C HIS A 163 -12.47 -5.98 -4.80
N THR A 164 -12.61 -5.42 -3.60
CA THR A 164 -12.95 -4.00 -3.43
C THR A 164 -11.85 -3.12 -4.02
N LEU A 165 -10.58 -3.37 -3.69
CA LEU A 165 -9.46 -2.59 -4.21
C LEU A 165 -9.38 -2.66 -5.74
N ALA A 166 -9.55 -3.85 -6.32
CA ALA A 166 -9.57 -4.04 -7.77
C ALA A 166 -10.75 -3.32 -8.44
N PHE A 167 -11.94 -3.32 -7.82
CA PHE A 167 -13.10 -2.57 -8.32
C PHE A 167 -12.85 -1.05 -8.30
N ILE A 168 -12.23 -0.55 -7.24
CA ILE A 168 -11.94 0.88 -7.12
C ILE A 168 -10.87 1.30 -8.14
N LEU A 169 -9.81 0.49 -8.33
CA LEU A 169 -8.82 0.72 -9.39
C LEU A 169 -9.50 0.74 -10.78
N HIS A 170 -10.44 -0.17 -11.04
CA HIS A 170 -11.22 -0.18 -12.26
C HIS A 170 -12.02 1.12 -12.46
N ALA A 171 -12.71 1.59 -11.43
CA ALA A 171 -13.46 2.85 -11.49
C ALA A 171 -12.53 4.05 -11.76
N CYS A 172 -11.39 4.15 -11.06
CA CYS A 172 -10.38 5.17 -11.31
C CYS A 172 -9.76 5.06 -12.71
N GLY A 173 -9.65 3.84 -13.24
CA GLY A 173 -9.09 3.51 -14.57
C GLY A 173 -9.83 4.14 -15.74
N LYS A 174 -11.10 4.50 -15.57
CA LYS A 174 -11.88 5.24 -16.58
C LYS A 174 -11.31 6.62 -16.89
N ARG A 175 -10.60 7.23 -15.92
CA ARG A 175 -9.99 8.56 -16.05
C ARG A 175 -8.47 8.49 -16.07
N TRP A 176 -7.88 7.58 -15.30
CA TRP A 176 -6.45 7.55 -15.03
C TRP A 176 -5.82 6.27 -15.61
N PRO A 177 -5.01 6.37 -16.69
CA PRO A 177 -4.38 5.20 -17.30
C PRO A 177 -3.54 4.35 -16.34
N LEU A 178 -2.89 4.99 -15.35
CA LEU A 178 -2.13 4.29 -14.32
C LEU A 178 -3.01 3.33 -13.50
N ALA A 179 -4.24 3.74 -13.17
CA ALA A 179 -5.17 2.88 -12.44
C ALA A 179 -5.61 1.68 -13.28
N GLN A 180 -5.80 1.86 -14.59
CA GLN A 180 -6.12 0.77 -15.52
C GLN A 180 -4.96 -0.23 -15.63
N LEU A 181 -3.72 0.25 -15.70
CA LEU A 181 -2.53 -0.59 -15.67
C LEU A 181 -2.48 -1.42 -14.38
N TYR A 182 -2.61 -0.76 -13.23
CA TYR A 182 -2.59 -1.42 -11.93
C TYR A 182 -3.76 -2.39 -11.72
N GLU A 183 -4.97 -2.05 -12.19
CA GLU A 183 -6.11 -2.97 -12.21
C GLU A 183 -5.78 -4.25 -12.98
N THR A 184 -5.19 -4.11 -14.18
CA THR A 184 -4.82 -5.23 -15.04
C THR A 184 -3.80 -6.14 -14.37
N ILE A 185 -2.77 -5.55 -13.76
CA ILE A 185 -1.74 -6.29 -13.00
C ILE A 185 -2.38 -7.04 -11.84
N ILE A 186 -3.20 -6.37 -11.03
CA ILE A 186 -3.85 -6.97 -9.86
C ILE A 186 -4.81 -8.10 -10.27
N ARG A 187 -5.59 -7.94 -11.35
CA ARG A 187 -6.46 -9.02 -11.85
C ARG A 187 -5.68 -10.22 -12.36
N THR A 188 -4.57 -9.98 -13.06
CA THR A 188 -3.66 -11.05 -13.52
C THR A 188 -3.09 -11.82 -12.33
N ALA A 189 -2.57 -11.08 -11.34
CA ALA A 189 -2.02 -11.66 -10.12
C ALA A 189 -3.05 -12.50 -9.34
N VAL A 190 -4.32 -12.07 -9.30
CA VAL A 190 -5.43 -12.82 -8.68
C VAL A 190 -5.73 -14.11 -9.45
N ALA A 191 -5.77 -14.04 -10.78
CA ALA A 191 -6.02 -15.22 -11.62
C ALA A 191 -4.94 -16.30 -11.45
N GLU A 192 -3.70 -15.88 -11.21
CA GLU A 192 -2.52 -16.75 -11.07
C GLU A 192 -2.14 -17.01 -9.60
N HIS A 193 -2.99 -16.62 -8.64
CA HIS A 193 -2.69 -16.65 -7.21
C HIS A 193 -2.26 -18.04 -6.71
N ARG A 194 -2.84 -19.11 -7.25
CA ARG A 194 -2.53 -20.50 -6.87
C ARG A 194 -1.41 -21.14 -7.69
N SER A 195 -0.95 -20.50 -8.77
CA SER A 195 0.14 -21.03 -9.61
C SER A 195 1.49 -20.85 -8.92
N PRO A 196 2.49 -21.73 -9.12
CA PRO A 196 3.87 -21.44 -8.73
C PRO A 196 4.38 -20.14 -9.37
N ILE A 197 5.24 -19.37 -8.68
CA ILE A 197 5.79 -18.10 -9.23
C ILE A 197 6.48 -18.31 -10.58
N SER A 198 7.16 -19.44 -10.77
CA SER A 198 7.82 -19.80 -12.03
C SER A 198 6.87 -19.96 -13.22
N GLU A 199 5.58 -20.10 -12.98
CA GLU A 199 4.53 -20.26 -14.00
C GLU A 199 3.67 -19.00 -14.17
N CYS A 200 3.84 -18.00 -13.29
CA CYS A 200 3.11 -16.74 -13.39
C CYS A 200 3.59 -15.91 -14.59
N VAL A 201 2.68 -15.16 -15.20
CA VAL A 201 3.04 -14.19 -16.25
C VAL A 201 3.69 -12.96 -15.63
N LEU A 202 3.29 -12.61 -14.41
CA LEU A 202 3.91 -11.51 -13.67
C LEU A 202 5.35 -11.86 -13.25
N PRO A 203 6.26 -10.88 -13.33
CA PRO A 203 7.67 -11.10 -13.02
C PRO A 203 7.85 -11.40 -11.52
N VAL A 204 8.94 -12.10 -11.18
CA VAL A 204 9.24 -12.52 -9.81
C VAL A 204 9.30 -11.34 -8.84
N GLU A 205 9.75 -10.19 -9.32
CA GLU A 205 9.84 -8.90 -8.63
C GLU A 205 8.48 -8.41 -8.13
N PHE A 206 7.38 -8.75 -8.82
CA PHE A 206 6.04 -8.45 -8.31
C PHE A 206 5.77 -9.15 -6.97
N TYR A 207 6.31 -10.35 -6.76
CA TYR A 207 6.11 -11.15 -5.55
C TYR A 207 7.17 -10.91 -4.46
N ASP A 208 8.16 -10.07 -4.73
CA ASP A 208 9.24 -9.76 -3.80
C ASP A 208 9.06 -8.36 -3.18
N PHE A 209 8.70 -8.29 -1.90
CA PHE A 209 8.41 -7.03 -1.21
C PHE A 209 9.60 -6.05 -1.12
N ARG A 210 10.81 -6.47 -1.46
CA ARG A 210 11.99 -5.59 -1.54
C ARG A 210 11.93 -4.64 -2.75
N TYR A 211 11.19 -5.01 -3.79
CA TYR A 211 10.97 -4.15 -4.94
C TYR A 211 9.88 -3.13 -4.66
N THR A 212 10.18 -1.89 -5.01
CA THR A 212 9.27 -0.76 -4.91
C THR A 212 8.19 -0.82 -6.00
N THR A 213 7.06 -0.16 -5.73
CA THR A 213 5.98 0.00 -6.72
C THR A 213 6.48 0.62 -8.03
N LEU A 214 7.44 1.55 -7.95
CA LEU A 214 8.00 2.21 -9.13
C LEU A 214 8.80 1.22 -9.99
N GLU A 215 9.72 0.46 -9.38
CA GLU A 215 10.52 -0.54 -10.08
C GLU A 215 9.65 -1.60 -10.76
N ILE A 216 8.61 -2.07 -10.07
CA ILE A 216 7.64 -3.03 -10.61
C ILE A 216 6.90 -2.43 -11.81
N THR A 217 6.51 -1.16 -11.71
CA THR A 217 5.80 -0.46 -12.80
C THR A 217 6.69 -0.31 -14.02
N GLU A 218 7.95 0.08 -13.84
CA GLU A 218 8.93 0.22 -14.92
C GLU A 218 9.25 -1.13 -15.58
N LEU A 219 9.41 -2.20 -14.77
CA LEU A 219 9.56 -3.58 -15.26
C LEU A 219 8.36 -4.03 -16.09
N LEU A 220 7.14 -3.79 -15.62
CA LEU A 220 5.93 -4.22 -16.30
C LEU A 220 5.63 -3.38 -17.55
N GLN A 221 5.98 -2.10 -17.55
CA GLN A 221 5.86 -1.24 -18.73
C GLN A 221 6.89 -1.62 -19.81
N SER A 222 8.12 -1.93 -19.42
CA SER A 222 9.15 -2.41 -20.36
C SER A 222 8.85 -3.83 -20.88
N ALA A 223 8.24 -4.69 -20.06
CA ALA A 223 7.72 -5.99 -20.48
C ALA A 223 6.39 -5.90 -21.27
N GLY A 224 5.73 -4.74 -21.24
CA GLY A 224 4.40 -4.45 -21.80
C GLY A 224 4.24 -4.61 -23.31
N THR A 225 5.26 -5.09 -24.03
CA THR A 225 5.06 -5.67 -25.37
C THR A 225 4.39 -7.06 -25.32
N LYS A 226 4.17 -7.65 -24.14
CA LYS A 226 3.60 -9.01 -23.97
C LYS A 226 2.27 -9.10 -23.20
N LEU A 227 1.78 -8.00 -22.62
CA LEU A 227 0.56 -7.97 -21.78
C LEU A 227 -0.66 -7.31 -22.48
N ALA A 228 -0.60 -7.13 -23.80
CA ALA A 228 -1.67 -6.59 -24.63
C ALA A 228 -2.27 -7.66 -25.56
#